data_AF-A0A7X9GB97-F1
#
_entry.id   AF-A0A7X9GB97-F1
#
_cell.length_a   1.000
_cell.length_b   1.000
_cell.length_c   1.000
_cell.angle_alpha   90.00
_cell.angle_beta   90.00
_cell.angle_gamma   90.00
#
_symmetry.space_group_name_H-M   'P 1'
#
loop_
_entity.id
_entity.type
_entity.pdbx_description
1 polymer ?
#
loop_
_entity_poly.entity_id
_entity_poly.type
_entity_poly.pdbx_seq_one_letter_code
_entity_poly.pdbx_strand_id
1 'polypeptide(L)'
;INMIRSFVDAAEAKSIMTWADIAQIDGAHNANATAREAWKVMPELMVQHAINSIFSVKVGMKKGNICLSTVPPTAPPAPCMRLDLPYAVALRELFREYRMRAQMNTKYMESSTREATVTHVLNLLISQLTSADIQSTITPDEGRNVPWHIYNIEATDTAKQAFNGMDGLMTMLEIKRHNSELGDKVRELKERAILFMEEMLEIGGYFKAVEEGFFVDSGQYPERNGDGIIRKIDGGVGEGTVYERDADYMAPVTGVFGYNNLEQYGKEYVENPAKLIGGGTFENPDMIVYIDELDETDNVNVRLEEVKDLIGSTLIKPEMEWLGDGIVHLTMFLPTDIRTAEFAALEIGKRMNLHDCEVIHKETMQEAEGTRVEIKGKVDFAIDTSKLVIPPKPEEMSDDEIRAEIDAHPLRVVAATVGEDEHSVGMREIIDIKHGGIERYGIESHILGTSISVEKLVDAAIELDADAVLTSTIISHDDMHYKNMKKLNEYAIERGVRDKL
;
A
#
# COMPACT_ATOMS: atom_id res chain seq x y z
N ILE A 1 28.34 -2.62 14.83
CA ILE A 1 28.69 -3.90 15.49
C ILE A 1 30.04 -4.32 14.95
N ASN A 2 30.91 -4.92 15.76
CA ASN A 2 32.20 -5.46 15.31
C ASN A 2 31.99 -6.50 14.20
N MET A 3 32.79 -6.44 13.13
CA MET A 3 32.57 -7.26 11.94
C MET A 3 32.90 -8.74 12.12
N ILE A 4 33.88 -9.09 12.96
CA ILE A 4 34.19 -10.50 13.27
C ILE A 4 33.04 -11.09 14.06
N ARG A 5 32.65 -10.40 15.15
CA ARG A 5 31.52 -10.80 16.00
C ARG A 5 30.25 -11.00 15.17
N SER A 6 29.95 -10.06 14.28
CA SER A 6 28.76 -10.11 13.43
C SER A 6 28.70 -11.37 12.56
N PHE A 7 29.82 -11.79 11.95
CA PHE A 7 29.83 -12.96 11.06
C PHE A 7 29.84 -14.29 11.83
N VAL A 8 30.50 -14.34 13.00
CA VAL A 8 30.45 -15.52 13.89
C VAL A 8 29.02 -15.76 14.36
N ASP A 9 28.35 -14.73 14.88
CA ASP A 9 26.96 -14.83 15.34
C ASP A 9 25.99 -15.13 14.20
N ALA A 10 26.21 -14.53 13.03
CA ALA A 10 25.36 -14.77 11.86
C ALA A 10 25.35 -16.24 11.43
N ALA A 11 26.46 -16.97 11.62
CA ALA A 11 26.52 -18.38 11.27
C ALA A 11 25.64 -19.23 12.18
N GLU A 12 25.66 -18.96 13.49
CA GLU A 12 24.79 -19.61 14.47
C GLU A 12 23.32 -19.24 14.22
N ALA A 13 23.02 -17.95 14.06
CA ALA A 13 21.66 -17.47 13.83
C ALA A 13 21.05 -18.10 12.57
N LYS A 14 21.81 -18.19 11.47
CA LYS A 14 21.35 -18.83 10.23
C LYS A 14 21.21 -20.34 10.36
N SER A 15 22.01 -21.00 11.20
CA SER A 15 21.85 -22.42 11.50
C SER A 15 20.54 -22.69 12.25
N ILE A 16 20.21 -21.86 13.25
CA ILE A 16 18.92 -21.90 13.94
C ILE A 16 17.75 -21.63 12.96
N MET A 17 17.87 -20.60 12.11
CA MET A 17 16.85 -20.30 11.08
C MET A 17 16.70 -21.43 10.06
N THR A 18 17.78 -22.15 9.75
CA THR A 18 17.74 -23.33 8.87
C THR A 18 16.95 -24.46 9.52
N TRP A 19 17.21 -24.73 10.80
CA TRP A 19 16.47 -25.73 11.57
C TRP A 19 14.97 -25.39 11.61
N ALA A 20 14.62 -24.12 11.80
CA ALA A 20 13.24 -23.62 11.86
C ALA A 20 12.56 -23.45 10.48
N ASP A 21 13.25 -23.75 9.37
CA ASP A 21 12.77 -23.57 7.99
C ASP A 21 12.25 -22.15 7.68
N ILE A 22 12.88 -21.13 8.26
CA ILE A 22 12.47 -19.72 8.14
C ILE A 22 12.91 -19.13 6.79
N ALA A 23 12.03 -18.34 6.16
CA ALA A 23 12.38 -17.47 5.04
C ALA A 23 13.20 -16.26 5.54
N GLN A 24 14.47 -16.17 5.12
CA GLN A 24 15.35 -15.06 5.43
C GLN A 24 15.20 -13.94 4.41
N ILE A 25 15.07 -12.71 4.89
CA ILE A 25 15.21 -11.49 4.09
C ILE A 25 16.55 -10.83 4.42
N ASP A 26 17.29 -10.38 3.41
CA ASP A 26 18.56 -9.67 3.60
C ASP A 26 18.42 -8.16 3.79
N GLY A 27 19.53 -7.51 4.16
CA GLY A 27 19.59 -6.10 4.52
C GLY A 27 19.93 -5.14 3.36
N ALA A 28 19.93 -5.57 2.10
CA ALA A 28 20.47 -4.76 1.00
C ALA A 28 19.70 -3.44 0.78
N HIS A 29 18.40 -3.41 1.08
CA HIS A 29 17.57 -2.20 1.01
C HIS A 29 18.11 -1.02 1.83
N ASN A 30 18.94 -1.27 2.86
CA ASN A 30 19.61 -0.20 3.60
C ASN A 30 20.57 0.61 2.73
N ALA A 31 21.23 -0.02 1.74
CA ALA A 31 22.13 0.68 0.84
C ALA A 31 21.37 1.65 -0.08
N ASN A 32 20.12 1.36 -0.47
CA ASN A 32 19.25 2.33 -1.13
C ASN A 32 19.06 3.56 -0.24
N ALA A 33 18.68 3.35 1.03
CA ALA A 33 18.41 4.45 1.97
C ALA A 33 19.64 5.34 2.20
N THR A 34 20.83 4.76 2.35
CA THR A 34 22.07 5.50 2.64
C THR A 34 22.77 6.08 1.41
N ALA A 35 22.50 5.57 0.20
CA ALA A 35 23.10 6.12 -1.02
C ALA A 35 22.73 7.59 -1.20
N ARG A 36 23.67 8.43 -1.63
CA ARG A 36 23.33 9.82 -2.02
C ARG A 36 22.43 9.85 -3.24
N GLU A 37 22.77 9.05 -4.25
CA GLU A 37 22.06 8.88 -5.50
C GLU A 37 21.81 7.38 -5.70
N ALA A 38 20.59 6.90 -5.41
CA ALA A 38 20.34 5.46 -5.35
C ALA A 38 20.48 4.76 -6.71
N TRP A 39 20.43 5.47 -7.83
CA TRP A 39 20.72 4.89 -9.14
C TRP A 39 22.19 4.50 -9.35
N LYS A 40 23.11 4.95 -8.49
CA LYS A 40 24.55 4.60 -8.54
C LYS A 40 24.92 3.37 -7.71
N VAL A 41 24.09 3.00 -6.72
CA VAL A 41 24.40 1.97 -5.71
C VAL A 41 24.18 0.52 -6.18
N MET A 42 23.68 0.33 -7.40
CA MET A 42 23.29 -0.99 -7.94
C MET A 42 24.42 -2.05 -7.90
N PRO A 43 25.69 -1.74 -8.23
CA PRO A 43 26.77 -2.73 -8.11
C PRO A 43 26.98 -3.17 -6.66
N GLU A 44 26.95 -2.24 -5.70
CA GLU A 44 27.07 -2.56 -4.28
C GLU A 44 25.90 -3.43 -3.80
N LEU A 45 24.67 -3.12 -4.22
CA LEU A 45 23.50 -3.96 -3.90
C LEU A 45 23.70 -5.41 -4.35
N MET A 46 24.18 -5.62 -5.58
CA MET A 46 24.44 -6.96 -6.11
C MET A 46 25.52 -7.70 -5.29
N VAL A 47 26.55 -6.99 -4.82
CA VAL A 47 27.60 -7.56 -3.95
C VAL A 47 27.06 -7.93 -2.58
N GLN A 48 26.29 -7.04 -1.92
CA GLN A 48 25.70 -7.33 -0.62
C GLN A 48 24.74 -8.53 -0.69
N HIS A 49 23.89 -8.58 -1.72
CA HIS A 49 23.03 -9.74 -1.99
C HIS A 49 23.88 -11.02 -2.18
N ALA A 50 24.96 -10.96 -2.96
CA ALA A 50 25.81 -12.11 -3.25
C ALA A 50 26.44 -12.69 -1.98
N ILE A 51 27.08 -11.85 -1.18
CA ILE A 51 27.81 -12.25 0.03
C ILE A 51 26.84 -12.90 1.03
N ASN A 52 25.72 -12.23 1.35
CA ASN A 52 24.76 -12.79 2.30
C ASN A 52 24.13 -14.09 1.76
N SER A 53 23.77 -14.14 0.48
CA SER A 53 23.12 -15.32 -0.11
C SER A 53 24.03 -16.54 -0.07
N ILE A 54 25.28 -16.42 -0.54
CA ILE A 54 26.20 -17.56 -0.55
C ILE A 54 26.62 -17.95 0.87
N PHE A 55 26.82 -16.99 1.77
CA PHE A 55 27.11 -17.28 3.18
C PHE A 55 25.97 -18.11 3.82
N SER A 56 24.72 -17.71 3.58
CA SER A 56 23.54 -18.43 4.09
C SER A 56 23.44 -19.85 3.54
N VAL A 57 23.71 -20.04 2.24
CA VAL A 57 23.78 -21.38 1.62
C VAL A 57 24.88 -22.22 2.26
N LYS A 58 26.06 -21.64 2.52
CA LYS A 58 27.20 -22.34 3.12
C LYS A 58 26.96 -22.72 4.59
N VAL A 59 26.10 -21.99 5.30
CA VAL A 59 25.63 -22.37 6.63
C VAL A 59 24.64 -23.54 6.58
N GLY A 60 23.88 -23.67 5.49
CA GLY A 60 22.94 -24.78 5.28
C GLY A 60 21.53 -24.36 4.85
N MET A 61 21.25 -23.06 4.74
CA MET A 61 19.93 -22.58 4.32
C MET A 61 19.62 -23.00 2.88
N LYS A 62 18.38 -23.47 2.66
CA LYS A 62 17.85 -23.76 1.32
C LYS A 62 17.79 -22.46 0.52
N LYS A 63 18.23 -22.46 -0.75
CA LYS A 63 18.12 -21.30 -1.65
C LYS A 63 16.69 -20.76 -1.75
N GLY A 64 15.69 -21.65 -1.70
CA GLY A 64 14.26 -21.30 -1.72
C GLY A 64 13.76 -20.53 -0.49
N ASN A 65 14.54 -20.45 0.59
CA ASN A 65 14.24 -19.66 1.79
C ASN A 65 15.11 -18.40 1.90
N ILE A 66 15.97 -18.13 0.92
CA ILE A 66 16.84 -16.94 0.92
C ILE A 66 16.23 -15.92 -0.03
N CYS A 67 15.70 -14.85 0.54
CA CYS A 67 14.99 -13.79 -0.16
C CYS A 67 15.84 -12.52 -0.25
N LEU A 68 16.14 -12.09 -1.48
CA LEU A 68 16.84 -10.84 -1.74
C LEU A 68 15.87 -9.67 -1.56
N SER A 69 16.17 -8.75 -0.64
CA SER A 69 15.36 -7.56 -0.41
C SER A 69 15.69 -6.48 -1.43
N THR A 70 15.02 -6.51 -2.58
CA THR A 70 15.30 -5.59 -3.70
C THR A 70 14.24 -4.49 -3.80
N VAL A 71 14.70 -3.23 -3.77
CA VAL A 71 13.88 -2.02 -3.95
C VAL A 71 14.26 -1.38 -5.28
N PRO A 72 13.31 -1.08 -6.19
CA PRO A 72 13.56 -0.23 -7.35
C PRO A 72 14.22 1.10 -6.93
N PRO A 73 15.46 1.40 -7.39
CA PRO A 73 16.24 2.47 -6.77
C PRO A 73 15.70 3.89 -6.93
N THR A 74 14.81 4.16 -7.88
CA THR A 74 14.38 5.52 -8.20
C THR A 74 12.86 5.69 -8.20
N ALA A 75 12.41 6.95 -8.26
CA ALA A 75 11.02 7.34 -8.41
C ALA A 75 10.92 8.53 -9.38
N PRO A 76 9.75 8.80 -9.99
CA PRO A 76 9.52 10.05 -10.71
C PRO A 76 9.90 11.28 -9.86
N PRO A 77 10.40 12.38 -10.44
CA PRO A 77 10.47 12.69 -11.88
C PRO A 77 11.65 12.03 -12.63
N ALA A 78 12.47 11.20 -11.97
CA ALA A 78 13.47 10.41 -12.69
C ALA A 78 12.78 9.44 -13.68
N PRO A 79 13.42 9.06 -14.80
CA PRO A 79 12.89 8.06 -15.72
C PRO A 79 13.01 6.64 -15.11
N CYS A 80 12.32 6.42 -13.99
CA CYS A 80 12.55 5.30 -13.07
C CYS A 80 12.42 3.93 -13.73
N MET A 81 11.41 3.72 -14.58
CA MET A 81 11.27 2.45 -15.31
C MET A 81 12.47 2.15 -16.22
N ARG A 82 13.09 3.17 -16.83
CA ARG A 82 14.27 3.02 -17.69
C ARG A 82 15.55 2.76 -16.89
N LEU A 83 15.65 3.31 -15.68
CA LEU A 83 16.80 3.15 -14.78
C LEU A 83 16.74 1.83 -14.00
N ASP A 84 15.57 1.45 -13.51
CA ASP A 84 15.41 0.39 -12.52
C ASP A 84 15.14 -0.97 -13.16
N LEU A 85 14.49 -1.02 -14.34
CA LEU A 85 14.20 -2.28 -15.03
C LEU A 85 15.47 -3.06 -15.43
N PRO A 86 16.56 -2.43 -15.95
CA PRO A 86 17.82 -3.13 -16.18
C PRO A 86 18.40 -3.78 -14.92
N TYR A 87 18.35 -3.08 -13.80
CA TYR A 87 18.81 -3.64 -12.52
C TYR A 87 17.94 -4.82 -12.07
N ALA A 88 16.61 -4.67 -12.12
CA ALA A 88 15.67 -5.71 -11.76
C ALA A 88 15.87 -7.01 -12.57
N VAL A 89 16.09 -6.88 -13.88
CA VAL A 89 16.40 -8.00 -14.77
C VAL A 89 17.78 -8.59 -14.47
N ALA A 90 18.81 -7.76 -14.33
CA ALA A 90 20.17 -8.21 -14.06
C ALA A 90 20.26 -9.02 -12.75
N LEU A 91 19.59 -8.55 -11.70
CA LEU A 91 19.55 -9.20 -10.40
C LEU A 91 18.90 -10.58 -10.50
N ARG A 92 17.72 -10.68 -11.13
CA ARG A 92 17.00 -11.95 -11.28
C ARG A 92 17.74 -12.96 -12.15
N GLU A 93 18.44 -12.50 -13.18
CA GLU A 93 19.29 -13.39 -13.99
C GLU A 93 20.48 -13.93 -13.20
N LEU A 94 21.11 -13.11 -12.35
CA LEU A 94 22.26 -13.51 -11.55
C LEU A 94 21.85 -14.44 -10.39
N PHE A 95 20.67 -14.21 -9.82
CA PHE A 95 20.17 -14.89 -8.63
C PHE A 95 18.96 -15.79 -8.90
N ARG A 96 18.89 -16.42 -10.09
CA ARG A 96 17.74 -17.21 -10.56
C ARG A 96 17.26 -18.35 -9.65
N GLU A 97 18.11 -18.83 -8.74
CA GLU A 97 17.79 -19.93 -7.81
C GLU A 97 17.31 -19.44 -6.44
N TYR A 98 17.32 -18.13 -6.21
CA TYR A 98 16.94 -17.49 -4.95
C TYR A 98 15.57 -16.82 -5.09
N ARG A 99 14.98 -16.43 -3.96
CA ARG A 99 13.70 -15.72 -3.93
C ARG A 99 13.89 -14.22 -4.05
N MET A 100 12.96 -13.55 -4.71
CA MET A 100 12.88 -12.10 -4.82
C MET A 100 11.84 -11.58 -3.85
N ARG A 101 12.29 -10.90 -2.80
CA ARG A 101 11.42 -10.05 -1.99
C ARG A 101 11.48 -8.64 -2.56
N ALA A 102 10.50 -8.31 -3.40
CA ALA A 102 10.34 -6.96 -3.91
C ALA A 102 9.78 -6.06 -2.81
N GLN A 103 10.34 -4.86 -2.69
CA GLN A 103 9.87 -3.84 -1.76
C GLN A 103 9.68 -2.51 -2.50
N MET A 104 8.71 -1.73 -2.03
CA MET A 104 8.38 -0.41 -2.58
C MET A 104 9.38 0.66 -2.15
N ASN A 105 9.44 1.74 -2.93
CA ASN A 105 10.32 2.88 -2.64
C ASN A 105 9.88 3.61 -1.37
N THR A 106 10.86 3.97 -0.54
CA THR A 106 10.71 4.85 0.65
C THR A 106 11.65 6.06 0.60
N LYS A 107 12.73 5.97 -0.19
CA LYS A 107 13.79 6.98 -0.26
C LYS A 107 13.35 8.28 -0.92
N TYR A 108 12.68 8.15 -2.06
CA TYR A 108 12.23 9.27 -2.88
C TYR A 108 10.71 9.34 -2.75
N MET A 109 10.27 9.57 -1.50
CA MET A 109 8.90 9.72 -1.08
C MET A 109 8.78 11.00 -0.25
N GLU A 110 7.64 11.66 -0.37
CA GLU A 110 7.28 12.84 0.40
C GLU A 110 5.94 12.60 1.12
N SER A 111 5.37 13.65 1.69
CA SER A 111 4.11 13.59 2.44
C SER A 111 2.84 13.37 1.59
N SER A 112 2.92 13.27 0.26
CA SER A 112 1.73 13.06 -0.59
C SER A 112 1.43 11.58 -0.76
N THR A 113 0.33 11.10 -0.15
CA THR A 113 -0.11 9.70 -0.31
C THR A 113 -0.38 9.35 -1.78
N ARG A 114 -0.93 10.30 -2.55
CA ARG A 114 -1.16 10.13 -4.00
C ARG A 114 0.15 9.87 -4.76
N GLU A 115 1.21 10.62 -4.46
CA GLU A 115 2.51 10.45 -5.11
C GLU A 115 3.15 9.10 -4.74
N ALA A 116 3.09 8.74 -3.46
CA ALA A 116 3.57 7.46 -2.96
C ALA A 116 2.87 6.29 -3.68
N THR A 117 1.53 6.26 -3.69
CA THR A 117 0.73 5.21 -4.35
C THR A 117 1.05 5.09 -5.84
N VAL A 118 1.19 6.20 -6.57
CA VAL A 118 1.53 6.18 -8.00
C VAL A 118 2.93 5.57 -8.22
N THR A 119 3.91 5.97 -7.41
CA THR A 119 5.27 5.39 -7.47
C THR A 119 5.25 3.90 -7.13
N HIS A 120 4.45 3.50 -6.15
CA HIS A 120 4.28 2.10 -5.76
C HIS A 120 3.68 1.25 -6.87
N VAL A 121 2.73 1.77 -7.65
CA VAL A 121 2.22 1.09 -8.85
C VAL A 121 3.32 0.87 -9.89
N LEU A 122 4.25 1.82 -10.07
CA LEU A 122 5.42 1.61 -10.93
C LEU A 122 6.37 0.55 -10.37
N ASN A 123 6.56 0.49 -9.04
CA ASN A 123 7.34 -0.58 -8.41
C ASN A 123 6.69 -1.95 -8.63
N LEU A 124 5.37 -2.04 -8.52
CA LEU A 124 4.60 -3.27 -8.80
C LEU A 124 4.70 -3.68 -10.27
N LEU A 125 4.71 -2.71 -11.19
CA LEU A 125 4.96 -2.98 -12.61
C LEU A 125 6.37 -3.55 -12.84
N ILE A 126 7.41 -3.05 -12.16
CA ILE A 126 8.75 -3.68 -12.20
C ILE A 126 8.69 -5.15 -11.76
N SER A 127 7.98 -5.44 -10.67
CA SER A 127 7.77 -6.81 -10.21
C SER A 127 7.05 -7.67 -11.25
N GLN A 128 5.97 -7.17 -11.85
CA GLN A 128 5.18 -7.88 -12.87
C GLN A 128 5.99 -8.16 -14.14
N LEU A 129 6.78 -7.19 -14.59
CA LEU A 129 7.66 -7.30 -15.75
C LEU A 129 8.80 -8.30 -15.52
N THR A 130 9.12 -8.61 -14.27
CA THR A 130 10.24 -9.49 -13.93
C THR A 130 9.81 -10.68 -13.07
N SER A 131 9.88 -10.57 -11.74
CA SER A 131 9.27 -11.54 -10.80
C SER A 131 9.26 -11.00 -9.37
N ALA A 132 8.31 -11.41 -8.54
CA ALA A 132 8.38 -11.23 -7.08
C ALA A 132 7.80 -12.48 -6.41
N ASP A 133 8.58 -13.15 -5.57
CA ASP A 133 8.10 -14.26 -4.75
C ASP A 133 7.37 -13.74 -3.50
N ILE A 134 7.86 -12.61 -2.96
CA ILE A 134 7.20 -11.83 -1.92
C ILE A 134 7.15 -10.39 -2.42
N GLN A 135 5.96 -9.81 -2.49
CA GLN A 135 5.78 -8.38 -2.70
C GLN A 135 5.45 -7.75 -1.36
N SER A 136 6.40 -7.02 -0.76
CA SER A 136 6.12 -6.16 0.37
C SER A 136 5.51 -4.84 -0.09
N THR A 137 4.74 -4.24 0.80
CA THR A 137 4.13 -2.94 0.60
C THR A 137 4.72 -1.93 1.57
N ILE A 138 4.60 -0.67 1.21
CA ILE A 138 4.86 0.49 2.06
C ILE A 138 3.55 1.26 2.15
N THR A 139 3.21 1.74 3.34
CA THR A 139 2.02 2.56 3.52
C THR A 139 2.26 3.93 2.86
N PRO A 140 1.29 4.45 2.08
CA PRO A 140 1.52 5.68 1.33
C PRO A 140 1.69 6.93 2.23
N ASP A 141 1.48 6.80 3.54
CA ASP A 141 1.69 7.82 4.57
C ASP A 141 3.04 7.72 5.30
N GLU A 142 3.93 6.78 4.93
CA GLU A 142 5.23 6.57 5.61
C GLU A 142 6.12 7.84 5.61
N GLY A 143 6.11 8.61 4.52
CA GLY A 143 6.80 9.89 4.41
C GLY A 143 6.12 11.05 5.16
N ARG A 144 5.01 10.79 5.86
CA ARG A 144 4.12 11.79 6.47
C ARG A 144 3.93 11.60 7.98
N ASN A 145 3.68 10.37 8.42
CA ASN A 145 3.38 10.02 9.81
C ASN A 145 3.76 8.57 10.10
N VAL A 146 3.72 8.14 11.37
CA VAL A 146 3.75 6.71 11.70
C VAL A 146 2.57 6.04 10.99
N PRO A 147 2.76 4.88 10.32
CA PRO A 147 1.72 4.26 9.51
C PRO A 147 0.41 4.04 10.27
N TRP A 148 -0.70 4.56 9.72
CA TRP A 148 -2.03 4.36 10.30
C TRP A 148 -2.76 3.15 9.70
N HIS A 149 -3.72 2.62 10.46
CA HIS A 149 -4.53 1.45 10.07
C HIS A 149 -5.07 1.54 8.64
N ILE A 150 -5.66 2.68 8.29
CA ILE A 150 -6.28 2.89 6.97
C ILE A 150 -5.25 2.82 5.82
N TYR A 151 -4.02 3.27 6.07
CA TYR A 151 -2.97 3.32 5.05
C TYR A 151 -2.23 1.98 4.90
N ASN A 152 -2.22 1.13 5.92
CA ASN A 152 -1.92 -0.29 5.73
C ASN A 152 -2.90 -0.95 4.76
N ILE A 153 -4.21 -0.66 4.89
CA ILE A 153 -5.23 -1.19 3.99
C ILE A 153 -5.04 -0.63 2.57
N GLU A 154 -4.85 0.69 2.41
CA GLU A 154 -4.57 1.29 1.09
C GLU A 154 -3.36 0.66 0.40
N ALA A 155 -2.29 0.35 1.14
CA ALA A 155 -1.12 -0.31 0.58
C ALA A 155 -1.45 -1.72 0.07
N THR A 156 -2.24 -2.49 0.83
CA THR A 156 -2.68 -3.83 0.41
C THR A 156 -3.66 -3.81 -0.77
N ASP A 157 -4.60 -2.85 -0.77
CA ASP A 157 -5.55 -2.68 -1.85
C ASP A 157 -4.86 -2.23 -3.14
N THR A 158 -3.90 -1.30 -3.05
CA THR A 158 -3.08 -0.87 -4.18
C THR A 158 -2.34 -2.05 -4.81
N ALA A 159 -1.66 -2.87 -3.98
CA ALA A 159 -0.92 -4.03 -4.47
C ALA A 159 -1.85 -5.06 -5.13
N LYS A 160 -2.97 -5.39 -4.48
CA LYS A 160 -3.99 -6.32 -5.00
C LYS A 160 -4.60 -5.81 -6.30
N GLN A 161 -5.04 -4.55 -6.33
CA GLN A 161 -5.69 -3.94 -7.48
C GLN A 161 -4.75 -3.88 -8.69
N ALA A 162 -3.49 -3.47 -8.48
CA ALA A 162 -2.52 -3.39 -9.56
C ALA A 162 -2.21 -4.77 -10.16
N PHE A 163 -1.95 -5.79 -9.33
CA PHE A 163 -1.69 -7.14 -9.86
C PHE A 163 -2.90 -7.76 -10.53
N ASN A 164 -4.11 -7.60 -9.98
CA ASN A 164 -5.33 -8.07 -10.64
C ASN A 164 -5.56 -7.35 -11.98
N GLY A 165 -5.29 -6.04 -12.04
CA GLY A 165 -5.38 -5.28 -13.29
C GLY A 165 -4.29 -5.64 -14.32
N MET A 166 -3.17 -6.20 -13.86
CA MET A 166 -2.08 -6.68 -14.71
C MET A 166 -2.11 -8.20 -14.93
N ASP A 167 -3.21 -8.88 -14.58
CA ASP A 167 -3.34 -10.31 -14.78
C ASP A 167 -3.14 -10.68 -16.27
N GLY A 168 -2.33 -11.71 -16.52
CA GLY A 168 -1.97 -12.13 -17.88
C GLY A 168 -1.13 -11.15 -18.70
N LEU A 169 -0.67 -10.00 -18.16
CA LEU A 169 0.04 -8.96 -18.92
C LEU A 169 1.24 -9.49 -19.72
N MET A 170 2.01 -10.40 -19.13
CA MET A 170 3.21 -10.98 -19.75
C MET A 170 2.91 -11.99 -20.86
N THR A 171 1.64 -12.32 -21.12
CA THR A 171 1.21 -13.06 -22.31
C THR A 171 1.06 -12.15 -23.54
N MET A 172 0.96 -10.84 -23.32
CA MET A 172 0.74 -9.82 -24.35
C MET A 172 1.96 -8.93 -24.58
N LEU A 173 2.83 -8.80 -23.57
CA LEU A 173 4.02 -7.97 -23.62
C LEU A 173 5.30 -8.81 -23.47
N GLU A 174 6.32 -8.42 -24.22
CA GLU A 174 7.68 -8.92 -24.05
C GLU A 174 8.65 -7.77 -23.75
N ILE A 175 9.63 -8.05 -22.89
CA ILE A 175 10.73 -7.12 -22.66
C ILE A 175 11.76 -7.29 -23.77
N LYS A 176 12.17 -6.19 -24.40
CA LYS A 176 13.21 -6.16 -25.43
C LYS A 176 14.59 -6.46 -24.82
N ARG A 177 14.95 -7.74 -24.68
CA ARG A 177 16.16 -8.19 -23.97
C ARG A 177 17.46 -8.18 -24.79
N HIS A 178 17.37 -8.38 -26.10
CA HIS A 178 18.51 -8.53 -27.01
C HIS A 178 18.63 -7.33 -27.96
N ASN A 179 19.86 -6.97 -28.34
CA ASN A 179 20.17 -5.84 -29.23
C ASN A 179 19.42 -4.56 -28.82
N SER A 180 19.43 -4.26 -27.52
CA SER A 180 18.65 -3.20 -26.92
C SER A 180 19.43 -2.51 -25.80
N GLU A 181 19.08 -1.26 -25.52
CA GLU A 181 19.64 -0.49 -24.40
C GLU A 181 19.52 -1.25 -23.07
N LEU A 182 18.38 -1.93 -22.85
CA LEU A 182 18.17 -2.76 -21.67
C LEU A 182 19.22 -3.87 -21.58
N GLY A 183 19.45 -4.60 -22.67
CA GLY A 183 20.38 -5.73 -22.69
C GLY A 183 21.82 -5.30 -22.40
N ASP A 184 22.23 -4.18 -22.97
CA ASP A 184 23.55 -3.58 -22.74
C ASP A 184 23.72 -3.15 -21.28
N LYS A 185 22.70 -2.49 -20.71
CA LYS A 185 22.71 -2.06 -19.30
C LYS A 185 22.70 -3.23 -18.32
N VAL A 186 21.93 -4.29 -18.61
CA VAL A 186 21.94 -5.52 -17.81
C VAL A 186 23.34 -6.13 -17.77
N ARG A 187 24.04 -6.15 -18.91
CA ARG A 187 25.41 -6.66 -19.00
C ARG A 187 26.38 -5.79 -18.21
N GLU A 188 26.34 -4.48 -18.43
CA GLU A 188 27.22 -3.50 -17.74
C GLU A 188 27.09 -3.60 -16.22
N LEU A 189 25.86 -3.69 -15.68
CA LEU A 189 25.63 -3.80 -14.24
C LEU A 189 26.28 -5.05 -13.63
N LYS A 190 26.20 -6.19 -14.34
CA LYS A 190 26.86 -7.42 -13.91
C LYS A 190 28.38 -7.30 -13.94
N GLU A 191 28.94 -6.68 -14.97
CA GLU A 191 30.38 -6.45 -15.07
C GLU A 191 30.88 -5.57 -13.91
N ARG A 192 30.16 -4.49 -13.58
CA ARG A 192 30.48 -3.65 -12.42
C ARG A 192 30.46 -4.42 -11.10
N ALA A 193 29.45 -5.26 -10.89
CA ALA A 193 29.37 -6.09 -9.67
C ALA A 193 30.50 -7.14 -9.59
N ILE A 194 30.90 -7.72 -10.73
CA ILE A 194 32.03 -8.66 -10.79
C ILE A 194 33.34 -7.93 -10.47
N LEU A 195 33.59 -6.77 -11.08
CA LEU A 195 34.77 -5.95 -10.79
C LEU A 195 34.86 -5.58 -9.30
N PHE A 196 33.72 -5.29 -8.66
CA PHE A 196 33.66 -5.01 -7.22
C PHE A 196 34.15 -6.21 -6.40
N MET A 197 33.67 -7.42 -6.72
CA MET A 197 34.12 -8.64 -6.06
C MET A 197 35.62 -8.92 -6.34
N GLU A 198 36.09 -8.65 -7.55
CA GLU A 198 37.51 -8.81 -7.93
C GLU A 198 38.42 -7.88 -7.12
N GLU A 199 38.09 -6.59 -7.04
CA GLU A 199 38.86 -5.63 -6.24
C GLU A 199 38.83 -6.00 -4.75
N MET A 200 37.67 -6.42 -4.21
CA MET A 200 37.56 -6.89 -2.82
C MET A 200 38.46 -8.09 -2.54
N LEU A 201 38.62 -9.02 -3.51
CA LEU A 201 39.55 -10.14 -3.37
C LEU A 201 41.01 -9.68 -3.48
N GLU A 202 41.32 -8.74 -4.38
CA GLU A 202 42.67 -8.20 -4.59
C GLU A 202 43.24 -7.55 -3.32
N ILE A 203 42.43 -6.76 -2.61
CA ILE A 203 42.89 -6.03 -1.43
C ILE A 203 42.96 -6.88 -0.15
N GLY A 204 42.53 -8.15 -0.19
CA GLY A 204 42.62 -9.07 0.95
C GLY A 204 41.28 -9.46 1.58
N GLY A 205 40.17 -9.27 0.88
CA GLY A 205 38.86 -9.80 1.25
C GLY A 205 37.92 -8.81 1.96
N TYR A 206 36.78 -9.33 2.42
CA TYR A 206 35.65 -8.53 2.89
C TYR A 206 35.99 -7.56 4.03
N PHE A 207 36.65 -8.02 5.09
CA PHE A 207 36.99 -7.15 6.23
C PHE A 207 37.90 -5.99 5.82
N LYS A 208 38.88 -6.27 4.96
CA LYS A 208 39.78 -5.24 4.45
C LYS A 208 39.05 -4.23 3.56
N ALA A 209 38.11 -4.68 2.72
CA ALA A 209 37.25 -3.79 1.93
C ALA A 209 36.37 -2.89 2.80
N VAL A 210 35.83 -3.41 3.90
CA VAL A 210 35.07 -2.60 4.86
C VAL A 210 35.96 -1.58 5.58
N GLU A 211 37.20 -1.93 5.92
CA GLU A 211 38.18 -1.01 6.51
C GLU A 211 38.65 0.08 5.54
N GLU A 212 38.66 -0.22 4.24
CA GLU A 212 39.02 0.74 3.18
C GLU A 212 37.82 1.54 2.65
N GLY A 213 36.64 1.39 3.25
CA GLY A 213 35.45 2.20 2.93
C GLY A 213 34.85 1.88 1.57
N PHE A 214 34.88 0.61 1.13
CA PHE A 214 34.30 0.21 -0.16
C PHE A 214 32.77 0.33 -0.21
N PHE A 215 32.11 0.14 0.94
CA PHE A 215 30.65 0.13 1.04
C PHE A 215 30.12 1.49 1.46
N VAL A 216 28.92 1.83 0.98
CA VAL A 216 28.24 3.12 1.25
C VAL A 216 28.99 4.32 0.64
N ASP A 217 29.82 4.09 -0.38
CA ASP A 217 30.44 5.17 -1.16
C ASP A 217 29.40 5.74 -2.16
N SER A 218 29.47 7.05 -2.42
CA SER A 218 28.50 7.71 -3.31
C SER A 218 28.82 7.60 -4.81
N GLY A 219 29.97 7.06 -5.17
CA GLY A 219 30.41 6.84 -6.55
C GLY A 219 29.64 5.73 -7.26
N GLN A 220 29.56 5.82 -8.59
CA GLN A 220 29.03 4.72 -9.40
C GLN A 220 30.14 3.73 -9.71
N TYR A 221 30.31 2.74 -8.83
CA TYR A 221 31.39 1.74 -8.90
C TYR A 221 31.68 1.26 -10.35
N PRO A 222 32.94 1.33 -10.84
CA PRO A 222 34.19 1.44 -10.06
C PRO A 222 34.63 2.87 -9.68
N GLU A 223 33.82 3.89 -9.98
CA GLU A 223 34.05 5.20 -9.38
C GLU A 223 33.92 5.10 -7.85
N ARG A 224 34.87 5.71 -7.12
CA ARG A 224 34.85 5.84 -5.66
C ARG A 224 35.12 7.30 -5.30
N ASN A 225 34.24 7.90 -4.52
CA ASN A 225 34.33 9.30 -4.09
C ASN A 225 35.13 9.47 -2.78
N GLY A 226 35.38 8.38 -2.06
CA GLY A 226 36.12 8.38 -0.80
C GLY A 226 35.27 8.79 0.40
N ASP A 227 33.95 8.68 0.28
CA ASP A 227 32.98 9.00 1.33
C ASP A 227 32.26 7.76 1.89
N GLY A 228 32.74 6.56 1.53
CA GLY A 228 32.26 5.29 2.09
C GLY A 228 32.48 5.14 3.60
N ILE A 229 31.68 4.26 4.22
CA ILE A 229 31.73 4.05 5.66
C ILE A 229 32.86 3.08 6.02
N ILE A 230 33.82 3.58 6.79
CA ILE A 230 34.91 2.78 7.34
C ILE A 230 34.48 2.17 8.68
N ARG A 231 34.58 0.84 8.80
CA ARG A 231 34.51 0.13 10.09
C ARG A 231 35.83 -0.58 10.31
N LYS A 232 36.42 -0.42 11.49
CA LYS A 232 37.68 -1.09 11.85
C LYS A 232 37.42 -2.53 12.30
N ILE A 233 38.31 -3.45 11.93
CA ILE A 233 38.21 -4.86 12.32
C ILE A 233 38.34 -5.03 13.84
N ASP A 234 39.14 -4.19 14.47
CA ASP A 234 39.43 -4.11 15.91
C ASP A 234 38.59 -3.00 16.60
N GLY A 235 37.38 -2.75 16.09
CA GLY A 235 36.50 -1.72 16.65
C GLY A 235 35.01 -2.04 16.62
N GLY A 236 34.21 -1.11 17.14
CA GLY A 236 32.76 -1.19 17.19
C GLY A 236 32.19 -1.93 18.40
N VAL A 237 30.86 -1.94 18.51
CA VAL A 237 30.15 -2.61 19.60
C VAL A 237 30.38 -4.13 19.54
N GLY A 238 30.82 -4.72 20.65
CA GLY A 238 31.13 -6.15 20.74
C GLY A 238 32.53 -6.53 20.24
N GLU A 239 33.44 -5.56 20.10
CA GLU A 239 34.87 -5.83 19.92
C GLU A 239 35.43 -6.59 21.13
N GLY A 240 36.42 -7.46 20.91
CA GLY A 240 37.04 -8.26 21.97
C GLY A 240 36.16 -9.36 22.56
N THR A 241 34.97 -9.62 22.00
CA THR A 241 34.04 -10.65 22.51
C THR A 241 34.02 -11.93 21.67
N VAL A 242 35.02 -12.16 20.83
CA VAL A 242 35.15 -13.38 20.03
C VAL A 242 36.24 -14.25 20.67
N TYR A 243 35.90 -15.49 20.97
CA TYR A 243 36.77 -16.43 21.65
C TYR A 243 37.03 -17.62 20.73
N GLU A 244 38.29 -18.08 20.71
CA GLU A 244 38.64 -19.33 20.05
C GLU A 244 37.94 -20.48 20.78
N ARG A 245 37.41 -21.44 20.02
CA ARG A 245 36.84 -22.66 20.60
C ARG A 245 37.98 -23.59 20.96
N ASP A 246 38.08 -23.97 22.23
CA ASP A 246 39.04 -24.98 22.67
C ASP A 246 38.76 -26.34 22.02
N ALA A 247 39.77 -27.22 22.01
CA ALA A 247 39.68 -28.55 21.42
C ALA A 247 38.63 -29.45 22.12
N ASP A 248 38.20 -29.11 23.32
CA ASP A 248 37.14 -29.80 24.06
C ASP A 248 35.82 -29.00 24.10
N TYR A 249 35.73 -27.87 23.39
CA TYR A 249 34.51 -27.07 23.29
C TYR A 249 33.33 -27.94 22.86
N MET A 250 32.22 -27.80 23.58
CA MET A 250 31.00 -28.56 23.32
C MET A 250 29.77 -27.75 23.71
N ALA A 251 28.71 -27.89 22.91
CA ALA A 251 27.38 -27.34 23.17
C ALA A 251 26.32 -28.43 22.92
N PRO A 252 25.61 -28.93 23.95
CA PRO A 252 24.70 -30.07 23.84
C PRO A 252 23.29 -29.62 23.41
N VAL A 253 23.19 -28.84 22.34
CA VAL A 253 21.93 -28.26 21.85
C VAL A 253 21.82 -28.38 20.33
N THR A 254 20.59 -28.39 19.83
CA THR A 254 20.29 -28.42 18.40
C THR A 254 20.52 -27.04 17.77
N GLY A 255 20.95 -27.02 16.50
CA GLY A 255 21.14 -25.77 15.75
C GLY A 255 22.53 -25.15 15.86
N VAL A 256 23.50 -25.83 16.48
CA VAL A 256 24.87 -25.32 16.63
C VAL A 256 25.63 -25.30 15.31
N PHE A 257 26.18 -24.13 14.95
CA PHE A 257 27.14 -23.98 13.87
C PHE A 257 28.59 -24.11 14.37
N GLY A 258 29.46 -24.66 13.53
CA GLY A 258 30.91 -24.76 13.77
C GLY A 258 31.32 -25.97 14.60
N TYR A 259 32.54 -25.92 15.15
CA TYR A 259 33.12 -27.04 15.88
C TYR A 259 32.36 -27.37 17.17
N ASN A 260 31.99 -28.63 17.35
CA ASN A 260 31.29 -29.11 18.53
C ASN A 260 31.79 -30.52 18.88
N ASN A 261 32.66 -30.64 19.90
CA ASN A 261 33.29 -31.91 20.26
C ASN A 261 32.33 -32.80 21.05
N LEU A 262 31.39 -33.44 20.36
CA LEU A 262 30.43 -34.36 20.98
C LEU A 262 30.93 -35.81 21.00
N GLU A 263 31.88 -36.15 20.12
CA GLU A 263 32.48 -37.49 20.05
C GLU A 263 33.15 -37.91 21.36
N GLN A 264 33.69 -36.96 22.12
CA GLN A 264 34.26 -37.22 23.45
C GLN A 264 33.24 -37.80 24.44
N TYR A 265 31.94 -37.61 24.20
CA TYR A 265 30.85 -38.15 25.02
C TYR A 265 30.14 -39.36 24.38
N GLY A 266 30.26 -39.55 23.07
CA GLY A 266 29.65 -40.67 22.33
C GLY A 266 29.31 -40.31 20.88
N LYS A 267 29.40 -41.28 19.97
CA LYS A 267 29.14 -41.05 18.53
C LYS A 267 27.68 -40.73 18.23
N GLU A 268 26.77 -41.27 19.04
CA GLU A 268 25.34 -41.03 18.93
C GLU A 268 24.94 -39.56 19.17
N TYR A 269 25.82 -38.76 19.78
CA TYR A 269 25.56 -37.35 20.06
C TYR A 269 26.00 -36.42 18.94
N VAL A 270 26.86 -36.87 18.02
CA VAL A 270 27.36 -36.03 16.90
C VAL A 270 26.22 -35.59 15.99
N GLU A 271 25.31 -36.50 15.68
CA GLU A 271 24.13 -36.22 14.82
C GLU A 271 22.96 -35.60 15.60
N ASN A 272 22.96 -35.73 16.92
CA ASN A 272 21.91 -35.19 17.79
C ASN A 272 22.52 -34.72 19.14
N PRO A 273 23.07 -33.49 19.18
CA PRO A 273 23.74 -32.96 20.38
C PRO A 273 22.82 -32.88 21.59
N ALA A 274 21.54 -32.50 21.38
CA ALA A 274 20.56 -32.31 22.44
C ALA A 274 20.24 -33.59 23.22
N LYS A 275 20.48 -34.76 22.66
CA LYS A 275 20.31 -36.05 23.35
C LYS A 275 21.16 -36.15 24.62
N LEU A 276 22.30 -35.45 24.71
CA LEU A 276 23.13 -35.40 25.93
C LEU A 276 22.39 -34.86 27.15
N ILE A 277 21.42 -33.96 26.93
CA ILE A 277 20.61 -33.34 27.98
C ILE A 277 19.17 -33.86 27.99
N GLY A 278 18.86 -34.90 27.21
CA GLY A 278 17.50 -35.45 27.08
C GLY A 278 16.58 -34.63 26.16
N GLY A 279 17.13 -33.72 25.35
CA GLY A 279 16.41 -32.76 24.52
C GLY A 279 16.57 -31.33 25.07
N GLY A 280 16.80 -30.35 24.19
CA GLY A 280 16.81 -28.94 24.54
C GLY A 280 15.42 -28.32 24.39
N THR A 281 15.32 -26.99 24.44
CA THR A 281 14.04 -26.28 24.22
C THR A 281 13.46 -26.49 22.83
N PHE A 282 14.28 -26.88 21.84
CA PHE A 282 13.84 -27.19 20.48
C PHE A 282 13.11 -28.54 20.40
N GLU A 283 13.46 -29.50 21.25
CA GLU A 283 12.81 -30.81 21.35
C GLU A 283 11.73 -30.83 22.43
N ASN A 284 11.88 -30.03 23.48
CA ASN A 284 10.98 -29.98 24.63
C ASN A 284 10.61 -28.52 24.99
N PRO A 285 9.47 -28.01 24.48
CA PRO A 285 9.01 -26.65 24.77
C PRO A 285 8.74 -26.36 26.25
N ASP A 286 8.48 -27.39 27.08
CA ASP A 286 8.24 -27.21 28.53
C ASP A 286 9.47 -26.67 29.28
N MET A 287 10.65 -26.71 28.66
CA MET A 287 11.88 -26.15 29.21
C MET A 287 12.04 -24.64 28.95
N ILE A 288 11.14 -24.01 28.19
CA ILE A 288 11.18 -22.57 27.92
C ILE A 288 10.81 -21.83 29.21
N VAL A 289 11.73 -20.99 29.69
CA VAL A 289 11.47 -20.10 30.83
C VAL A 289 10.70 -18.89 30.32
N TYR A 290 9.38 -18.89 30.49
CA TYR A 290 8.53 -17.74 30.20
C TYR A 290 8.67 -16.68 31.29
N ILE A 291 8.94 -15.45 30.87
CA ILE A 291 8.97 -14.26 31.73
C ILE A 291 7.76 -13.41 31.32
N ASP A 292 6.88 -13.13 32.28
CA ASP A 292 5.66 -12.34 32.04
C ASP A 292 6.01 -10.86 31.84
N GLU A 293 6.39 -10.18 32.92
CA GLU A 293 6.78 -8.77 32.88
C GLU A 293 8.05 -8.54 33.72
N LEU A 294 8.84 -7.54 33.32
CA LEU A 294 10.02 -7.07 34.06
C LEU A 294 9.80 -5.68 34.68
N ASP A 295 8.78 -4.94 34.22
CA ASP A 295 8.42 -3.61 34.70
C ASP A 295 6.92 -3.56 35.06
N GLU A 296 6.62 -3.19 36.30
CA GLU A 296 5.25 -3.14 36.82
C GLU A 296 4.46 -1.91 36.33
N THR A 297 5.15 -0.90 35.76
CA THR A 297 4.56 0.37 35.36
C THR A 297 4.52 0.58 33.85
N ASP A 298 5.52 0.10 33.11
CA ASP A 298 5.55 0.15 31.64
C ASP A 298 5.24 -1.23 31.05
N ASN A 299 3.96 -1.61 31.13
CA ASN A 299 3.47 -2.88 30.60
C ASN A 299 2.10 -2.74 29.92
N VAL A 300 1.66 -3.83 29.29
CA VAL A 300 0.39 -3.85 28.56
C VAL A 300 -0.82 -3.71 29.48
N ASN A 301 -0.75 -4.22 30.72
CA ASN A 301 -1.87 -4.18 31.65
C ASN A 301 -2.19 -2.74 32.09
N VAL A 302 -1.17 -1.93 32.36
CA VAL A 302 -1.34 -0.49 32.68
C VAL A 302 -1.96 0.25 31.49
N ARG A 303 -1.47 0.03 30.27
CA ARG A 303 -2.01 0.66 29.05
C ARG A 303 -3.46 0.27 28.76
N LEU A 304 -3.86 -0.98 29.03
CA LEU A 304 -5.25 -1.42 28.87
C LEU A 304 -6.19 -0.76 29.88
N GLU A 305 -5.73 -0.53 31.11
CA GLU A 305 -6.51 0.13 32.16
C GLU A 305 -6.83 1.60 31.80
N GLU A 306 -5.92 2.29 31.08
CA GLU A 306 -6.13 3.68 30.61
C GLU A 306 -7.29 3.83 29.64
N VAL A 307 -7.62 2.78 28.88
CA VAL A 307 -8.63 2.79 27.82
C VAL A 307 -9.82 1.85 28.12
N LYS A 308 -9.91 1.33 29.34
CA LYS A 308 -10.91 0.33 29.74
C LYS A 308 -12.36 0.74 29.49
N ASP A 309 -12.64 2.05 29.57
CA ASP A 309 -13.99 2.59 29.38
C ASP A 309 -14.47 2.47 27.92
N LEU A 310 -13.55 2.29 26.97
CA LEU A 310 -13.85 2.03 25.56
C LEU A 310 -14.04 0.54 25.28
N ILE A 311 -13.27 -0.33 25.94
CA ILE A 311 -13.24 -1.78 25.68
C ILE A 311 -14.60 -2.41 25.98
N GLY A 312 -15.21 -3.03 24.96
CA GLY A 312 -16.49 -3.74 25.11
C GLY A 312 -17.68 -2.85 25.46
N SER A 313 -17.53 -1.53 25.31
CA SER A 313 -18.56 -0.54 25.63
C SER A 313 -19.33 -0.10 24.37
N THR A 314 -20.33 0.79 24.55
CA THR A 314 -20.98 1.49 23.44
C THR A 314 -20.26 2.79 23.06
N LEU A 315 -19.23 3.19 23.81
CA LEU A 315 -18.44 4.40 23.57
C LEU A 315 -17.43 4.14 22.47
N ILE A 316 -17.41 5.03 21.47
CA ILE A 316 -16.45 5.01 20.37
C ILE A 316 -15.76 6.34 20.22
N LYS A 317 -14.54 6.30 19.70
CA LYS A 317 -13.72 7.45 19.39
C LYS A 317 -12.90 7.15 18.12
N PRO A 318 -12.59 8.14 17.27
CA PRO A 318 -11.70 7.92 16.15
C PRO A 318 -10.33 7.42 16.63
N GLU A 319 -9.67 6.62 15.80
CA GLU A 319 -8.33 6.12 16.06
C GLU A 319 -7.57 5.89 14.76
N MET A 320 -6.25 5.93 14.83
CA MET A 320 -5.37 5.75 13.69
C MET A 320 -4.28 4.69 13.92
N GLU A 321 -3.82 4.50 15.17
CA GLU A 321 -2.83 3.47 15.51
C GLU A 321 -3.10 2.77 16.85
N TRP A 322 -3.69 3.47 17.83
CA TRP A 322 -3.97 2.94 19.17
C TRP A 322 -5.43 3.15 19.55
N LEU A 323 -5.97 2.22 20.36
CA LEU A 323 -7.36 2.21 20.79
C LEU A 323 -7.78 3.58 21.36
N GLY A 324 -8.67 4.29 20.66
CA GLY A 324 -9.21 5.59 21.08
C GLY A 324 -8.21 6.75 21.13
N ASP A 325 -7.10 6.71 20.38
CA ASP A 325 -6.10 7.79 20.33
C ASP A 325 -6.72 9.17 19.94
N GLY A 326 -7.88 9.17 19.29
CA GLY A 326 -8.66 10.35 18.93
C GLY A 326 -8.20 11.03 17.65
N ILE A 327 -7.17 10.51 16.98
CA ILE A 327 -6.56 11.17 15.83
C ILE A 327 -7.54 11.14 14.65
N VAL A 328 -7.71 12.30 14.04
CA VAL A 328 -8.42 12.49 12.76
C VAL A 328 -7.55 13.26 11.79
N HIS A 329 -7.80 13.06 10.51
CA HIS A 329 -7.16 13.77 9.40
C HIS A 329 -8.14 14.71 8.73
N LEU A 330 -7.67 15.91 8.43
CA LEU A 330 -8.44 16.92 7.72
C LEU A 330 -7.63 17.45 6.54
N THR A 331 -8.24 17.44 5.36
CA THR A 331 -7.70 18.05 4.14
C THR A 331 -8.49 19.30 3.80
N MET A 332 -7.79 20.38 3.45
CA MET A 332 -8.41 21.65 3.06
C MET A 332 -7.64 22.33 1.93
N PHE A 333 -8.33 23.15 1.16
CA PHE A 333 -7.74 24.11 0.23
C PHE A 333 -7.95 25.51 0.77
N LEU A 334 -6.88 26.30 0.86
CA LEU A 334 -6.93 27.68 1.31
C LEU A 334 -6.42 28.60 0.20
N PRO A 335 -7.20 29.62 -0.22
CA PRO A 335 -6.85 30.48 -1.35
C PRO A 335 -5.83 31.56 -0.95
N THR A 336 -4.64 31.12 -0.57
CA THR A 336 -3.52 31.95 -0.12
C THR A 336 -2.19 31.20 -0.27
N ASP A 337 -1.08 31.89 -0.01
CA ASP A 337 0.26 31.33 -0.09
C ASP A 337 0.47 30.18 0.92
N ILE A 338 1.43 29.30 0.62
CA ILE A 338 1.68 28.08 1.38
C ILE A 338 1.94 28.32 2.87
N ARG A 339 2.59 29.44 3.23
CA ARG A 339 2.92 29.75 4.61
C ARG A 339 1.69 30.25 5.35
N THR A 340 0.94 31.19 4.77
CA THR A 340 -0.30 31.67 5.38
C THR A 340 -1.32 30.54 5.52
N ALA A 341 -1.44 29.67 4.52
CA ALA A 341 -2.32 28.50 4.53
C ALA A 341 -1.98 27.53 5.69
N GLU A 342 -0.70 27.26 5.94
CA GLU A 342 -0.24 26.41 7.05
C GLU A 342 -0.77 26.90 8.41
N PHE A 343 -0.57 28.18 8.73
CA PHE A 343 -1.01 28.74 10.01
C PHE A 343 -2.54 28.88 10.10
N ALA A 344 -3.19 29.24 8.98
CA ALA A 344 -4.64 29.30 8.92
C ALA A 344 -5.28 27.92 9.15
N ALA A 345 -4.70 26.85 8.59
CA ALA A 345 -5.18 25.48 8.78
C ALA A 345 -5.13 25.04 10.26
N LEU A 346 -4.04 25.36 10.98
CA LEU A 346 -3.92 25.08 12.41
C LEU A 346 -4.98 25.82 13.24
N GLU A 347 -5.24 27.09 12.92
CA GLU A 347 -6.29 27.88 13.59
C GLU A 347 -7.69 27.34 13.28
N ILE A 348 -7.94 26.91 12.05
CA ILE A 348 -9.18 26.22 11.67
C ILE A 348 -9.36 24.95 12.50
N GLY A 349 -8.33 24.10 12.61
CA GLY A 349 -8.37 22.88 13.41
C GLY A 349 -8.73 23.16 14.88
N LYS A 350 -8.11 24.17 15.49
CA LYS A 350 -8.45 24.60 16.87
C LYS A 350 -9.91 25.04 17.00
N ARG A 351 -10.43 25.79 16.03
CA ARG A 351 -11.84 26.24 16.02
C ARG A 351 -12.83 25.11 15.73
N MET A 352 -12.35 24.00 15.19
CA MET A 352 -13.10 22.75 15.05
C MET A 352 -13.03 21.87 16.32
N ASN A 353 -12.46 22.38 17.41
CA ASN A 353 -12.23 21.66 18.67
C ASN A 353 -11.28 20.47 18.52
N LEU A 354 -10.30 20.55 17.61
CA LEU A 354 -9.21 19.59 17.56
C LEU A 354 -8.06 20.05 18.46
N HIS A 355 -7.47 19.08 19.16
CA HIS A 355 -6.29 19.25 20.01
C HIS A 355 -5.04 18.74 19.30
N ASP A 356 -3.85 19.17 19.75
CA ASP A 356 -2.56 18.74 19.21
C ASP A 356 -2.47 18.81 17.66
N CYS A 357 -3.01 19.87 17.07
CA CYS A 357 -3.03 20.02 15.62
C CYS A 357 -1.61 20.15 15.05
N GLU A 358 -1.29 19.33 14.06
CA GLU A 358 -0.02 19.34 13.32
C GLU A 358 -0.30 19.39 11.82
N VAL A 359 0.41 20.24 11.09
CA VAL A 359 0.40 20.20 9.62
C VAL A 359 1.30 19.07 9.17
N ILE A 360 0.74 18.12 8.42
CA ILE A 360 1.45 16.92 7.97
C ILE A 360 1.70 16.93 6.46
N HIS A 361 0.95 17.70 5.68
CA HIS A 361 1.18 17.85 4.25
C HIS A 361 0.83 19.26 3.76
N LYS A 362 1.60 19.74 2.77
CA LYS A 362 1.37 21.00 2.06
C LYS A 362 1.70 20.82 0.58
N GLU A 363 0.79 21.24 -0.29
CA GLU A 363 0.97 21.18 -1.73
C GLU A 363 0.52 22.51 -2.35
N THR A 364 1.44 23.23 -2.99
CA THR A 364 1.12 24.49 -3.68
C THR A 364 0.31 24.17 -4.93
N MET A 365 -0.92 24.68 -5.02
CA MET A 365 -1.71 24.54 -6.25
C MET A 365 -1.24 25.57 -7.27
N GLN A 366 -1.24 26.84 -6.87
CA GLN A 366 -0.60 27.96 -7.54
C GLN A 366 -0.25 28.99 -6.47
N GLU A 367 0.92 29.64 -6.60
CA GLU A 367 1.54 30.47 -5.54
C GLU A 367 0.61 31.52 -4.90
N ALA A 368 -0.29 32.11 -5.67
CA ALA A 368 -1.27 33.11 -5.23
C ALA A 368 -2.69 32.54 -5.07
N GLU A 369 -3.12 31.64 -5.95
CA GLU A 369 -4.51 31.14 -5.98
C GLU A 369 -4.80 30.19 -4.83
N GLY A 370 -3.81 29.44 -4.34
CA GLY A 370 -3.99 28.67 -3.12
C GLY A 370 -3.10 27.44 -2.93
N THR A 371 -3.30 26.85 -1.75
CA THR A 371 -2.51 25.74 -1.23
C THR A 371 -3.45 24.68 -0.65
N ARG A 372 -3.19 23.40 -0.97
CA ARG A 372 -3.76 22.26 -0.24
C ARG A 372 -2.96 22.04 1.03
N VAL A 373 -3.62 21.98 2.16
CA VAL A 373 -3.01 21.69 3.46
C VAL A 373 -3.73 20.52 4.10
N GLU A 374 -2.96 19.63 4.71
CA GLU A 374 -3.51 18.54 5.52
C GLU A 374 -2.97 18.61 6.92
N ILE A 375 -3.87 18.44 7.88
CA ILE A 375 -3.54 18.42 9.30
C ILE A 375 -4.01 17.10 9.91
N LYS A 376 -3.31 16.66 10.96
CA LYS A 376 -3.86 15.73 11.95
C LYS A 376 -4.17 16.50 13.23
N GLY A 377 -5.17 16.02 13.97
CA GLY A 377 -5.49 16.54 15.30
C GLY A 377 -6.31 15.51 16.07
N LYS A 378 -6.47 15.72 17.38
CA LYS A 378 -7.19 14.80 18.26
C LYS A 378 -8.57 15.34 18.62
N VAL A 379 -9.57 14.49 18.45
CA VAL A 379 -10.88 14.61 19.09
C VAL A 379 -10.73 14.19 20.55
N ASP A 380 -11.27 14.95 21.49
CA ASP A 380 -11.14 14.70 22.94
C ASP A 380 -12.40 14.07 23.57
N PHE A 381 -13.48 13.91 22.81
CA PHE A 381 -14.73 13.29 23.24
C PHE A 381 -14.99 11.92 22.60
N ALA A 382 -15.84 11.12 23.26
CA ALA A 382 -16.36 9.86 22.74
C ALA A 382 -17.86 9.96 22.41
N ILE A 383 -18.34 9.07 21.53
CA ILE A 383 -19.75 8.97 21.13
C ILE A 383 -20.33 7.67 21.66
N ASP A 384 -21.49 7.76 22.31
CA ASP A 384 -22.27 6.60 22.75
C ASP A 384 -23.19 6.11 21.62
N THR A 385 -22.85 4.97 21.02
CA THR A 385 -23.57 4.39 19.88
C THR A 385 -25.02 4.04 20.21
N SER A 386 -25.37 3.82 21.48
CA SER A 386 -26.76 3.53 21.90
C SER A 386 -27.70 4.75 21.78
N LYS A 387 -27.13 5.95 21.70
CA LYS A 387 -27.86 7.22 21.59
C LYS A 387 -27.97 7.72 20.15
N LEU A 388 -27.36 7.02 19.20
CA LEU A 388 -27.44 7.37 17.79
C LEU A 388 -28.85 7.08 17.27
N VAL A 389 -29.47 8.10 16.66
CA VAL A 389 -30.73 7.94 15.94
C VAL A 389 -30.39 7.49 14.52
N ILE A 390 -30.46 6.18 14.26
CA ILE A 390 -30.16 5.57 12.96
C ILE A 390 -31.49 5.20 12.28
N PRO A 391 -31.86 5.83 11.15
CA PRO A 391 -33.08 5.50 10.43
C PRO A 391 -33.01 4.07 9.84
N PRO A 392 -34.15 3.39 9.63
CA PRO A 392 -34.17 2.14 8.89
C PRO A 392 -33.65 2.37 7.46
N LYS A 393 -32.97 1.36 6.91
CA LYS A 393 -32.52 1.41 5.52
C LYS A 393 -33.74 1.52 4.59
N PRO A 394 -33.69 2.40 3.56
CA PRO A 394 -34.73 2.43 2.54
C PRO A 394 -34.79 1.07 1.80
N GLU A 395 -35.98 0.69 1.36
CA GLU A 395 -36.13 -0.39 0.38
C GLU A 395 -35.71 0.15 -0.99
N GLU A 396 -34.62 -0.39 -1.54
CA GLU A 396 -34.06 0.02 -2.83
C GLU A 396 -34.16 -1.15 -3.80
N MET A 397 -34.66 -0.91 -5.01
CA MET A 397 -34.55 -1.86 -6.12
C MET A 397 -33.22 -1.63 -6.84
N SER A 398 -32.50 -2.70 -7.14
CA SER A 398 -31.29 -2.64 -7.97
C SER A 398 -31.62 -2.35 -9.44
N ASP A 399 -30.64 -1.82 -10.17
CA ASP A 399 -30.83 -1.53 -11.60
C ASP A 399 -31.21 -2.78 -12.42
N ASP A 400 -30.70 -3.96 -12.03
CA ASP A 400 -30.99 -5.23 -12.70
C ASP A 400 -32.39 -5.76 -12.36
N GLU A 401 -32.87 -5.54 -11.12
CA GLU A 401 -34.27 -5.85 -10.76
C GLU A 401 -35.24 -4.97 -11.53
N ILE A 402 -34.96 -3.67 -11.65
CA ILE A 402 -35.78 -2.76 -12.45
C ILE A 402 -35.79 -3.20 -13.92
N ARG A 403 -34.61 -3.50 -14.50
CA ARG A 403 -34.53 -4.00 -15.89
C ARG A 403 -35.30 -5.29 -16.08
N ALA A 404 -35.12 -6.26 -15.19
CA ALA A 404 -35.81 -7.55 -15.29
C ALA A 404 -37.33 -7.39 -15.22
N GLU A 405 -37.81 -6.47 -14.37
CA GLU A 405 -39.24 -6.17 -14.28
C GLU A 405 -39.77 -5.50 -15.55
N ILE A 406 -39.05 -4.50 -16.10
CA ILE A 406 -39.45 -3.83 -17.35
C ILE A 406 -39.35 -4.79 -18.56
N ASP A 407 -38.37 -5.70 -18.58
CA ASP A 407 -38.25 -6.72 -19.63
C ASP A 407 -39.42 -7.73 -19.56
N ALA A 408 -39.85 -8.11 -18.35
CA ALA A 408 -40.98 -9.01 -18.14
C ALA A 408 -42.33 -8.35 -18.40
N HIS A 409 -42.43 -7.06 -18.06
CA HIS A 409 -43.62 -6.23 -18.20
C HIS A 409 -43.23 -4.91 -18.88
N PRO A 410 -43.21 -4.87 -20.23
CA PRO A 410 -42.83 -3.68 -20.97
C PRO A 410 -43.63 -2.46 -20.55
N LEU A 411 -42.92 -1.37 -20.24
CA LEU A 411 -43.50 -0.11 -19.82
C LEU A 411 -43.30 0.95 -20.91
N ARG A 412 -44.37 1.58 -21.34
CA ARG A 412 -44.38 2.70 -22.27
C ARG A 412 -44.78 3.98 -21.54
N VAL A 413 -44.03 5.04 -21.75
CA VAL A 413 -44.32 6.36 -21.17
C VAL A 413 -44.45 7.41 -22.26
N VAL A 414 -45.34 8.37 -22.04
CA VAL A 414 -45.41 9.59 -22.86
C VAL A 414 -45.00 10.78 -22.00
N ALA A 415 -44.07 11.57 -22.53
CA ALA A 415 -43.43 12.65 -21.80
C ALA A 415 -43.54 14.00 -22.51
N ALA A 416 -43.81 15.07 -21.77
CA ALA A 416 -43.75 16.42 -22.33
C ALA A 416 -43.46 17.49 -21.27
N THR A 417 -42.93 18.63 -21.71
CA THR A 417 -42.97 19.88 -20.94
C THR A 417 -44.24 20.64 -21.31
N VAL A 418 -45.09 20.94 -20.32
CA VAL A 418 -46.49 21.31 -20.57
C VAL A 418 -46.80 22.80 -20.33
N GLY A 419 -47.84 23.30 -20.99
CA GLY A 419 -48.25 24.72 -20.94
C GLY A 419 -47.58 25.52 -22.05
N GLU A 420 -47.05 26.71 -21.71
CA GLU A 420 -46.22 27.55 -22.59
C GLU A 420 -44.73 27.46 -22.16
N ASP A 421 -44.35 26.34 -21.57
CA ASP A 421 -43.03 26.12 -21.01
C ASP A 421 -42.08 25.45 -22.01
N GLU A 422 -41.02 26.18 -22.37
CA GLU A 422 -39.97 25.78 -23.32
C GLU A 422 -38.75 25.11 -22.67
N HIS A 423 -38.73 24.94 -21.34
CA HIS A 423 -37.59 24.35 -20.64
C HIS A 423 -37.57 22.82 -20.78
N SER A 424 -36.97 22.31 -21.86
CA SER A 424 -36.95 20.86 -22.16
C SER A 424 -35.95 20.04 -21.36
N VAL A 425 -34.93 20.67 -20.76
CA VAL A 425 -33.74 19.96 -20.24
C VAL A 425 -34.12 18.99 -19.12
N GLY A 426 -34.91 19.42 -18.13
CA GLY A 426 -35.25 18.57 -16.99
C GLY A 426 -35.97 17.28 -17.38
N MET A 427 -36.88 17.33 -18.37
CA MET A 427 -37.56 16.13 -18.86
C MET A 427 -36.62 15.19 -19.60
N ARG A 428 -35.74 15.73 -20.44
CA ARG A 428 -34.76 14.90 -21.17
C ARG A 428 -33.73 14.29 -20.23
N GLU A 429 -33.29 15.00 -19.19
CA GLU A 429 -32.32 14.50 -18.22
C GLU A 429 -32.80 13.27 -17.44
N ILE A 430 -34.11 13.14 -17.20
CA ILE A 430 -34.68 11.95 -16.54
C ILE A 430 -35.06 10.83 -17.52
N ILE A 431 -35.03 11.07 -18.83
CA ILE A 431 -35.36 10.09 -19.87
C ILE A 431 -34.09 9.56 -20.53
N ASP A 432 -33.28 10.47 -21.08
CA ASP A 432 -32.10 10.18 -21.87
C ASP A 432 -31.12 9.29 -21.08
N ILE A 433 -30.67 8.21 -21.71
CA ILE A 433 -29.72 7.25 -21.10
C ILE A 433 -28.42 7.90 -20.58
N LYS A 434 -28.04 9.07 -21.10
CA LYS A 434 -26.73 9.71 -20.88
C LYS A 434 -26.39 9.91 -19.40
N HIS A 435 -27.32 10.38 -18.58
CA HIS A 435 -27.10 10.59 -17.14
C HIS A 435 -27.94 9.63 -16.29
N GLY A 436 -28.26 8.47 -16.87
CA GLY A 436 -28.99 7.41 -16.19
C GLY A 436 -30.50 7.60 -16.18
N GLY A 437 -31.05 8.34 -17.14
CA GLY A 437 -32.49 8.44 -17.34
C GLY A 437 -33.16 7.09 -17.65
N ILE A 438 -34.49 7.06 -17.57
CA ILE A 438 -35.30 5.83 -17.58
C ILE A 438 -35.12 4.95 -18.83
N GLU A 439 -34.62 5.48 -19.94
CA GLU A 439 -34.26 4.68 -21.12
C GLU A 439 -33.25 3.57 -20.78
N ARG A 440 -32.39 3.77 -19.77
CA ARG A 440 -31.40 2.77 -19.31
C ARG A 440 -32.02 1.46 -18.82
N TYR A 441 -33.31 1.50 -18.48
CA TYR A 441 -34.09 0.38 -17.95
C TYR A 441 -34.94 -0.29 -19.03
N GLY A 442 -34.88 0.16 -20.30
CA GLY A 442 -35.68 -0.39 -21.39
C GLY A 442 -37.08 0.22 -21.52
N ILE A 443 -37.38 1.28 -20.76
CA ILE A 443 -38.69 1.95 -20.79
C ILE A 443 -38.88 2.69 -22.12
N GLU A 444 -39.93 2.34 -22.86
CA GLU A 444 -40.25 2.96 -24.15
C GLU A 444 -40.77 4.38 -23.94
N SER A 445 -39.99 5.40 -24.32
CA SER A 445 -40.29 6.80 -24.02
C SER A 445 -40.67 7.60 -25.27
N HIS A 446 -41.91 8.12 -25.30
CA HIS A 446 -42.41 8.99 -26.36
C HIS A 446 -42.40 10.45 -25.91
N ILE A 447 -41.41 11.23 -26.36
CA ILE A 447 -41.26 12.63 -25.94
C ILE A 447 -41.95 13.56 -26.95
N LEU A 448 -43.02 14.24 -26.53
CA LEU A 448 -43.80 15.14 -27.40
C LEU A 448 -43.18 16.53 -27.57
N GLY A 449 -42.17 16.87 -26.77
CA GLY A 449 -41.48 18.17 -26.79
C GLY A 449 -41.95 19.14 -25.71
N THR A 450 -41.86 20.43 -25.99
CA THR A 450 -42.18 21.55 -25.11
C THR A 450 -43.45 22.27 -25.54
N SER A 451 -43.96 23.13 -24.65
CA SER A 451 -45.21 23.88 -24.84
C SER A 451 -46.38 23.01 -25.29
N ILE A 452 -46.48 21.82 -24.71
CA ILE A 452 -47.54 20.85 -24.99
C ILE A 452 -48.73 21.14 -24.07
N SER A 453 -49.94 21.29 -24.63
CA SER A 453 -51.13 21.38 -23.78
C SER A 453 -51.34 20.07 -23.01
N VAL A 454 -51.85 20.17 -21.79
CA VAL A 454 -52.16 19.01 -20.95
C VAL A 454 -53.09 18.04 -21.67
N GLU A 455 -54.09 18.55 -22.40
CA GLU A 455 -55.03 17.75 -23.18
C GLU A 455 -54.32 16.93 -24.27
N LYS A 456 -53.38 17.56 -25.00
CA LYS A 456 -52.60 16.90 -26.04
C LYS A 456 -51.71 15.79 -25.45
N LEU A 457 -51.14 16.00 -24.27
CA LEU A 457 -50.33 14.99 -23.59
C LEU A 457 -51.17 13.76 -23.21
N VAL A 458 -52.36 13.96 -22.64
CA VAL A 458 -53.25 12.84 -22.27
C VAL A 458 -53.83 12.13 -23.49
N ASP A 459 -54.27 12.86 -24.51
CA ASP A 459 -54.80 12.24 -25.73
C ASP A 459 -53.71 11.42 -26.46
N ALA A 460 -52.46 11.87 -26.45
CA ALA A 460 -51.33 11.10 -26.96
C ALA A 460 -51.05 9.84 -26.13
N ALA A 461 -51.18 9.89 -24.79
CA ALA A 461 -51.06 8.72 -23.93
C ALA A 461 -52.14 7.66 -24.23
N ILE A 462 -53.37 8.10 -24.55
CA ILE A 462 -54.46 7.21 -24.99
C ILE A 462 -54.17 6.62 -26.37
N GLU A 463 -53.71 7.43 -27.32
CA GLU A 463 -53.40 6.99 -28.68
C GLU A 463 -52.26 5.96 -28.71
N LEU A 464 -51.25 6.16 -27.86
CA LEU A 464 -50.06 5.32 -27.79
C LEU A 464 -50.19 4.15 -26.82
N ASP A 465 -51.34 3.96 -26.15
CA ASP A 465 -51.55 2.92 -25.13
C ASP A 465 -50.40 2.92 -24.10
N ALA A 466 -50.13 4.10 -23.54
CA ALA A 466 -49.03 4.31 -22.60
C ALA A 466 -49.40 3.88 -21.18
N ASP A 467 -48.44 3.36 -20.43
CA ASP A 467 -48.61 2.91 -19.05
C ASP A 467 -48.38 4.02 -18.02
N ALA A 468 -47.71 5.12 -18.41
CA ALA A 468 -47.54 6.30 -17.57
C ALA A 468 -47.38 7.60 -18.37
N VAL A 469 -47.77 8.71 -17.73
CA VAL A 469 -47.53 10.07 -18.23
C VAL A 469 -46.47 10.76 -17.38
N LEU A 470 -45.39 11.20 -18.02
CA LEU A 470 -44.38 12.04 -17.39
C LEU A 470 -44.58 13.49 -17.84
N THR A 471 -44.70 14.40 -16.87
CA THR A 471 -44.90 15.82 -17.16
C THR A 471 -43.82 16.67 -16.50
N SER A 472 -43.32 17.65 -17.23
CA SER A 472 -42.40 18.66 -16.70
C SER A 472 -43.08 20.03 -16.73
N THR A 473 -42.95 20.74 -15.61
CA THR A 473 -43.47 22.10 -15.41
C THR A 473 -42.41 22.89 -14.64
N ILE A 474 -41.60 23.67 -15.35
CA ILE A 474 -40.49 24.46 -14.80
C ILE A 474 -40.97 25.88 -14.46
N ILE A 475 -41.77 26.49 -15.33
CA ILE A 475 -42.40 27.79 -15.06
C ILE A 475 -43.42 27.61 -13.92
N SER A 476 -43.07 28.19 -12.78
CA SER A 476 -43.86 28.08 -11.55
C SER A 476 -44.67 29.34 -11.20
N HIS A 477 -44.56 30.42 -12.00
CA HIS A 477 -45.28 31.68 -11.76
C HIS A 477 -46.78 31.44 -11.65
N ASP A 478 -47.43 32.09 -10.66
CA ASP A 478 -48.86 31.94 -10.37
C ASP A 478 -49.28 30.47 -10.15
N ASP A 479 -48.40 29.67 -9.55
CA ASP A 479 -48.61 28.24 -9.28
C ASP A 479 -49.02 27.43 -10.53
N MET A 480 -48.59 27.89 -11.72
CA MET A 480 -49.00 27.29 -12.98
C MET A 480 -48.63 25.81 -13.09
N HIS A 481 -47.47 25.43 -12.53
CA HIS A 481 -47.05 24.04 -12.36
C HIS A 481 -48.08 23.18 -11.63
N TYR A 482 -48.54 23.58 -10.44
CA TYR A 482 -49.59 22.86 -9.71
C TYR A 482 -50.95 22.90 -10.44
N LYS A 483 -51.28 24.02 -11.09
CA LYS A 483 -52.50 24.14 -11.91
C LYS A 483 -52.49 23.16 -13.08
N ASN A 484 -51.35 23.00 -13.76
CA ASN A 484 -51.17 22.05 -14.85
C ASN A 484 -51.19 20.59 -14.36
N MET A 485 -50.58 20.27 -13.22
CA MET A 485 -50.68 18.95 -12.59
C MET A 485 -52.12 18.59 -12.23
N LYS A 486 -52.87 19.55 -11.64
CA LYS A 486 -54.29 19.37 -11.32
C LYS A 486 -55.12 19.16 -12.59
N LYS A 487 -54.89 19.98 -13.62
CA LYS A 487 -55.55 19.86 -14.92
C LYS A 487 -55.27 18.50 -15.59
N LEU A 488 -54.05 17.98 -15.47
CA LEU A 488 -53.67 16.66 -16.00
C LEU A 488 -54.51 15.55 -15.36
N ASN A 489 -54.64 15.58 -14.04
CA ASN A 489 -55.47 14.64 -13.30
C ASN A 489 -56.96 14.78 -13.64
N GLU A 490 -57.51 16.00 -13.68
CA GLU A 490 -58.92 16.25 -14.00
C GLU A 490 -59.29 15.79 -15.41
N TYR A 491 -58.45 16.08 -16.41
CA TYR A 491 -58.69 15.66 -17.79
C TYR A 491 -58.55 14.13 -17.97
N ALA A 492 -57.62 13.48 -17.27
CA ALA A 492 -57.52 12.01 -17.27
C ALA A 492 -58.78 11.34 -16.67
N ILE A 493 -59.41 11.96 -15.66
CA ILE A 493 -60.70 11.51 -15.10
C ILE A 493 -61.83 11.70 -16.12
N GLU A 494 -61.92 12.87 -16.75
CA GLU A 494 -62.95 13.17 -17.76
C GLU A 494 -62.92 12.17 -18.93
N ARG A 495 -61.71 11.78 -19.37
CA ARG A 495 -61.50 10.82 -20.46
C ARG A 495 -61.65 9.35 -20.03
N GLY A 496 -61.86 9.08 -18.74
CA GLY A 496 -62.07 7.74 -18.21
C GLY A 496 -60.82 6.84 -18.22
N VAL A 497 -59.63 7.45 -18.14
CA VAL A 497 -58.33 6.76 -18.24
C VAL A 497 -57.44 6.95 -17.00
N ARG A 498 -57.86 7.73 -16.01
CA ARG A 498 -57.06 8.02 -14.79
C ARG A 498 -56.54 6.78 -14.06
N ASP A 499 -57.33 5.72 -13.98
CA ASP A 499 -56.96 4.48 -13.29
C ASP A 499 -56.34 3.43 -14.24
N LYS A 500 -56.12 3.81 -15.51
CA LYS A 500 -55.55 2.96 -16.57
C LYS A 500 -54.18 3.46 -17.06
N LEU A 501 -53.83 4.70 -16.73
CA LEU A 501 -52.58 5.41 -17.03
C LEU A 501 -51.79 5.71 -15.75
#